data_AF-A0A496V096-F1
#
_entry.id   AF-A0A496V096-F1
#
_cell.length_a   1.000
_cell.length_b   1.000
_cell.length_c   1.000
_cell.angle_alpha   90.00
_cell.angle_beta   90.00
_cell.angle_gamma   90.00
#
_symmetry.space_group_name_H-M   'P 1'
#
loop_
_entity.id
_entity.type
_entity.pdbx_description
1 polymer ?
#
loop_
_entity_poly.entity_id
_entity_poly.type
_entity_poly.pdbx_seq_one_letter_code
_entity_poly.pdbx_strand_id
1 'polypeptide(L)'
;MSLSYDFYYLLRTQVELDNGIQSEPSRFLTADKPSLRQVGIPIDDDKRLFRSETFVESSQTGLPAQWLVQFKQSWEQVQRSYREHFAKDGVSEAQANEFCSQALLGVALLIADAQLDSYTITMPLQGSSAADHVVFKPGRDLLGVIHQLPKDSDAARMPAPARFARFESVRRRKFVHWQLRLDAAIPHLAPMDMTNDTPIPHFAANPVFAIYGLAHGELPEAEDWPQQLQAFLLGGEDAVLVRVLPRLLIRQWQFSRMDSVASLVRQYLREQSSHFNQAPLPCLSSKDLSLGLQTLAGLDAETTLLLGKLQQAIKTIEIHQRNLTLRLQEADQHSAQWAVVWQRNQETPLLDSFDADQQKLQNHITYIEGELTYLEGIRRRWHFHFEGRQLVWTERLGSLGSILAFMVAVGVASITASTLSQSDKFTGNSWLSPLVQWLDGLLTMPWVTDFIRLLNNPLVYLFLVLVFLFPIGWHFGKAVVRKIRCCCRRWKRKPTRGNSL
;
A
#
# COMPACT_ATOMS: atom_id res chain seq x y z
N MET A 1 -26.75 -36.76 -10.96
CA MET A 1 -26.51 -36.22 -9.60
C MET A 1 -27.37 -34.99 -9.39
N SER A 2 -27.60 -34.60 -8.14
CA SER A 2 -28.29 -33.36 -7.78
C SER A 2 -27.27 -32.22 -7.61
N LEU A 3 -27.48 -31.14 -8.34
CA LEU A 3 -26.80 -29.86 -8.21
C LEU A 3 -26.66 -29.43 -6.74
N SER A 4 -25.44 -29.06 -6.33
CA SER A 4 -25.16 -28.60 -4.97
C SER A 4 -24.32 -27.32 -4.93
N TYR A 5 -24.62 -26.48 -3.94
CA TYR A 5 -23.95 -25.20 -3.73
C TYR A 5 -23.40 -25.12 -2.30
N ASP A 6 -22.12 -24.75 -2.20
CA ASP A 6 -21.41 -24.60 -0.92
C ASP A 6 -20.72 -23.23 -0.82
N PHE A 7 -20.86 -22.56 0.32
CA PHE A 7 -20.08 -21.36 0.63
C PHE A 7 -18.95 -21.69 1.61
N TYR A 8 -17.76 -21.21 1.29
CA TYR A 8 -16.58 -21.33 2.13
C TYR A 8 -16.13 -19.95 2.59
N TYR A 9 -15.95 -19.78 3.91
CA TYR A 9 -15.52 -18.52 4.54
C TYR A 9 -14.14 -18.72 5.12
N LEU A 10 -13.15 -17.97 4.63
CA LEU A 10 -11.80 -18.02 5.16
C LEU A 10 -11.55 -16.82 6.07
N LEU A 11 -11.24 -17.10 7.34
CA LEU A 11 -10.97 -16.09 8.36
C LEU A 11 -9.54 -16.23 8.87
N ARG A 12 -8.97 -15.12 9.33
CA ARG A 12 -7.76 -15.09 10.17
C ARG A 12 -8.11 -15.47 11.61
N THR A 13 -7.18 -16.10 12.30
CA THR A 13 -7.30 -16.37 13.74
C THR A 13 -6.80 -15.20 14.59
N GLN A 14 -6.12 -14.21 13.99
CA GLN A 14 -5.63 -13.01 14.67
C GLN A 14 -5.86 -11.77 13.80
N VAL A 15 -6.27 -10.68 14.44
CA VAL A 15 -6.51 -9.37 13.81
C VAL A 15 -5.82 -8.29 14.63
N GLU A 16 -5.11 -7.39 13.95
CA GLU A 16 -4.56 -6.18 14.54
C GLU A 16 -5.65 -5.10 14.57
N LEU A 17 -6.03 -4.66 15.77
CA LEU A 17 -6.98 -3.59 16.03
C LEU A 17 -6.25 -2.39 16.64
N ASP A 18 -6.91 -1.22 16.68
CA ASP A 18 -6.33 0.02 17.22
C ASP A 18 -5.84 -0.11 18.67
N ASN A 19 -6.41 -1.05 19.44
CA ASN A 19 -6.08 -1.30 20.85
C ASN A 19 -5.16 -2.51 21.08
N GLY A 20 -4.60 -3.10 20.01
CA GLY A 20 -3.71 -4.26 20.06
C GLY A 20 -4.19 -5.44 19.20
N ILE A 21 -3.56 -6.59 19.40
CA ILE A 21 -3.90 -7.82 18.65
C ILE A 21 -5.04 -8.53 19.36
N GLN A 22 -6.15 -8.73 18.65
CA GLN A 22 -7.24 -9.59 19.10
C GLN A 22 -7.09 -10.97 18.45
N SER A 23 -6.99 -12.00 19.28
CA SER A 23 -6.97 -13.40 18.85
C SER A 23 -8.37 -13.99 18.84
N GLU A 24 -8.54 -15.08 18.08
CA GLU A 24 -9.75 -15.89 18.12
C GLU A 24 -9.98 -16.47 19.53
N PRO A 25 -11.25 -16.80 19.88
CA PRO A 25 -11.57 -17.36 21.18
C PRO A 25 -10.78 -18.65 21.46
N SER A 26 -10.28 -18.78 22.68
CA SER A 26 -9.39 -19.90 23.09
C SER A 26 -10.00 -21.28 22.85
N ARG A 27 -11.33 -21.38 22.89
CA ARG A 27 -12.08 -22.62 22.68
C ARG A 27 -12.00 -23.17 21.24
N PHE A 28 -11.65 -22.33 20.26
CA PHE A 28 -11.38 -22.79 18.89
C PHE A 28 -10.03 -23.53 18.78
N LEU A 29 -9.13 -23.35 19.77
CA LEU A 29 -7.79 -23.98 19.81
C LEU A 29 -7.80 -25.34 20.54
N THR A 30 -8.79 -25.59 21.40
CA THR A 30 -8.85 -26.79 22.26
C THR A 30 -9.73 -27.92 21.70
N ALA A 31 -10.37 -27.74 20.54
CA ALA A 31 -11.25 -28.75 19.98
C ALA A 31 -10.42 -29.83 19.27
N ASP A 32 -10.31 -31.02 19.87
CA ASP A 32 -9.47 -32.13 19.37
C ASP A 32 -9.87 -32.62 17.96
N LYS A 33 -11.08 -32.31 17.47
CA LYS A 33 -11.54 -32.51 16.07
C LYS A 33 -12.68 -31.53 15.74
N PRO A 34 -12.40 -30.31 15.26
CA PRO A 34 -13.46 -29.36 14.94
C PRO A 34 -14.25 -29.85 13.74
N SER A 35 -15.55 -30.11 13.90
CA SER A 35 -16.38 -30.36 12.71
C SER A 35 -16.45 -29.09 11.86
N LEU A 36 -16.31 -29.25 10.54
CA LEU A 36 -16.41 -28.20 9.51
C LEU A 36 -17.58 -27.23 9.75
N ARG A 37 -18.69 -27.76 10.28
CA ARG A 37 -19.94 -27.05 10.52
C ARG A 37 -19.98 -26.30 11.86
N GLN A 38 -19.35 -26.81 12.91
CA GLN A 38 -19.48 -26.23 14.26
C GLN A 38 -18.34 -25.27 14.61
N VAL A 39 -17.12 -25.59 14.21
CA VAL A 39 -15.91 -24.90 14.70
C VAL A 39 -14.99 -24.48 13.54
N GLY A 40 -15.18 -25.02 12.33
CA GLY A 40 -14.37 -24.69 11.14
C GLY A 40 -13.00 -25.38 11.15
N ILE A 41 -12.42 -25.59 9.97
CA ILE A 41 -11.13 -26.29 9.80
C ILE A 41 -9.97 -25.32 10.05
N PRO A 42 -9.02 -25.64 10.94
CA PRO A 42 -7.78 -24.88 11.05
C PRO A 42 -6.97 -25.02 9.76
N ILE A 43 -6.63 -23.89 9.13
CA ILE A 43 -5.80 -23.84 7.94
C ILE A 43 -4.52 -23.10 8.31
N ASP A 44 -3.40 -23.82 8.27
CA ASP A 44 -2.14 -23.30 8.83
C ASP A 44 -2.34 -22.90 10.31
N ASP A 45 -1.41 -22.17 10.92
CA ASP A 45 -1.51 -21.76 12.34
C ASP A 45 -2.37 -20.51 12.55
N ASP A 46 -2.68 -19.77 11.49
CA ASP A 46 -3.22 -18.41 11.54
C ASP A 46 -4.55 -18.21 10.80
N LYS A 47 -5.17 -19.28 10.25
CA LYS A 47 -6.43 -19.18 9.50
C LYS A 47 -7.42 -20.29 9.84
N ARG A 48 -8.69 -20.04 9.54
CA ARG A 48 -9.80 -20.96 9.76
C ARG A 48 -10.79 -20.91 8.60
N LEU A 49 -11.16 -22.08 8.09
CA LEU A 49 -12.10 -22.25 6.99
C LEU A 49 -13.44 -22.79 7.52
N PHE A 50 -14.50 -22.01 7.36
CA PHE A 50 -15.86 -22.46 7.62
C PHE A 50 -16.54 -22.85 6.32
N ARG A 51 -17.38 -23.87 6.37
CA ARG A 51 -18.23 -24.27 5.25
C ARG A 51 -19.69 -24.14 5.68
N SER A 52 -20.51 -23.51 4.87
CA SER A 52 -21.96 -23.50 5.05
C SER A 52 -22.55 -24.88 4.82
N GLU A 53 -23.79 -25.08 5.23
CA GLU A 53 -24.52 -26.28 4.84
C GLU A 53 -24.75 -26.28 3.32
N THR A 54 -24.59 -27.46 2.72
CA THR A 54 -24.87 -27.71 1.31
C THR A 54 -26.38 -27.66 1.10
N PHE A 55 -26.85 -26.81 0.20
CA PHE A 55 -28.24 -26.90 -0.27
C PHE A 55 -28.27 -27.50 -1.67
N VAL A 56 -29.34 -28.27 -1.93
CA VAL A 56 -29.51 -29.09 -3.12
C VAL A 56 -30.75 -28.62 -3.86
N GLU A 57 -30.63 -28.39 -5.17
CA GLU A 57 -31.76 -28.01 -6.01
C GLU A 57 -32.09 -29.14 -6.99
N SER A 58 -33.37 -29.50 -7.10
CA SER A 58 -33.78 -30.78 -7.68
C SER A 58 -33.92 -30.80 -9.20
N SER A 59 -33.75 -29.68 -9.92
CA SER A 59 -33.99 -29.66 -11.40
C SER A 59 -33.62 -28.37 -12.16
N GLN A 60 -33.03 -27.34 -11.55
CA GLN A 60 -32.84 -26.05 -12.24
C GLN A 60 -31.39 -25.80 -12.67
N THR A 61 -31.20 -25.33 -13.91
CA THR A 61 -29.93 -24.79 -14.39
C THR A 61 -29.77 -23.36 -13.88
N GLY A 62 -29.11 -23.18 -12.74
CA GLY A 62 -28.82 -21.86 -12.17
C GLY A 62 -28.94 -21.83 -10.65
N LEU A 63 -28.32 -20.84 -10.00
CA LEU A 63 -28.50 -20.63 -8.56
C LEU A 63 -29.96 -20.28 -8.25
N PRO A 64 -30.51 -20.73 -7.11
CA PRO A 64 -31.86 -20.35 -6.70
C PRO A 64 -31.97 -18.83 -6.58
N ALA A 65 -33.14 -18.26 -6.90
CA ALA A 65 -33.36 -16.81 -6.87
C ALA A 65 -32.98 -16.13 -5.53
N GLN A 66 -32.99 -16.89 -4.42
CA GLN A 66 -32.70 -16.40 -3.07
C GLN A 66 -31.31 -16.82 -2.56
N TRP A 67 -30.38 -17.27 -3.41
CA TRP A 67 -29.06 -17.73 -2.98
C TRP A 67 -28.26 -16.66 -2.22
N LEU A 68 -28.45 -15.37 -2.55
CA LEU A 68 -27.83 -14.24 -1.85
C LEU A 68 -28.32 -14.12 -0.40
N VAL A 69 -29.57 -14.49 -0.13
CA VAL A 69 -30.14 -14.53 1.23
C VAL A 69 -29.51 -15.67 2.02
N GLN A 70 -29.40 -16.86 1.41
CA GLN A 70 -28.75 -18.02 2.04
C GLN A 70 -27.26 -17.78 2.30
N PHE A 71 -26.58 -17.11 1.37
CA PHE A 71 -25.21 -16.64 1.55
C PHE A 71 -25.09 -15.74 2.79
N LYS A 72 -25.95 -14.72 2.92
CA LYS A 72 -25.96 -13.83 4.08
C LYS A 72 -26.26 -14.57 5.38
N GLN A 73 -27.25 -15.46 5.39
CA GLN A 73 -27.62 -16.26 6.57
C GLN A 73 -26.48 -17.17 7.04
N SER A 74 -25.76 -17.78 6.09
CA SER A 74 -24.61 -18.62 6.37
C SER A 74 -23.47 -17.82 7.01
N TRP A 75 -23.22 -16.60 6.53
CA TRP A 75 -22.27 -15.70 7.18
C TRP A 75 -22.68 -15.32 8.61
N GLU A 76 -23.96 -14.98 8.82
CA GLU A 76 -24.48 -14.64 10.14
C GLU A 76 -24.40 -15.79 11.14
N GLN A 77 -24.46 -17.04 10.65
CA GLN A 77 -24.21 -18.23 11.47
C GLN A 77 -22.74 -18.31 11.93
N VAL A 78 -21.78 -18.02 11.05
CA VAL A 78 -20.35 -17.93 11.43
C VAL A 78 -20.16 -16.83 12.48
N GLN A 79 -20.73 -15.64 12.27
CA GLN A 79 -20.68 -14.55 13.24
C GLN A 79 -21.32 -14.91 14.58
N ARG A 80 -22.45 -15.64 14.57
CA ARG A 80 -23.09 -16.13 15.80
C ARG A 80 -22.19 -17.09 16.57
N SER A 81 -21.53 -18.02 15.88
CA SER A 81 -20.56 -18.93 16.52
C SER A 81 -19.43 -18.17 17.19
N TYR A 82 -18.82 -17.19 16.52
CA TYR A 82 -17.78 -16.36 17.13
C TYR A 82 -18.31 -15.56 18.33
N ARG A 83 -19.48 -14.92 18.23
CA ARG A 83 -20.10 -14.17 19.34
C ARG A 83 -20.33 -15.04 20.57
N GLU A 84 -20.86 -16.25 20.40
CA GLU A 84 -21.10 -17.18 21.49
C GLU A 84 -19.80 -17.61 22.20
N HIS A 85 -18.70 -17.76 21.47
CA HIS A 85 -17.41 -18.12 22.05
C HIS A 85 -16.70 -16.91 22.68
N PHE A 86 -16.73 -15.75 22.04
CA PHE A 86 -16.20 -14.50 22.63
C PHE A 86 -16.93 -14.10 23.91
N ALA A 87 -18.25 -14.28 23.96
CA ALA A 87 -19.03 -14.01 25.17
C ALA A 87 -18.59 -14.88 26.36
N LYS A 88 -18.19 -16.14 26.10
CA LYS A 88 -17.63 -17.04 27.13
C LYS A 88 -16.25 -16.61 27.61
N ASP A 89 -15.50 -15.90 26.77
CA ASP A 89 -14.18 -15.34 27.07
C ASP A 89 -14.29 -13.88 27.62
N GLY A 90 -15.50 -13.38 27.88
CA GLY A 90 -15.75 -12.06 28.45
C GLY A 90 -15.62 -10.89 27.47
N VAL A 91 -15.56 -11.16 26.16
CA VAL A 91 -15.43 -10.16 25.10
C VAL A 91 -16.81 -9.69 24.65
N SER A 92 -16.97 -8.38 24.44
CA SER A 92 -18.25 -7.78 24.04
C SER A 92 -18.70 -8.21 22.64
N GLU A 93 -20.01 -8.19 22.40
CA GLU A 93 -20.58 -8.50 21.08
C GLU A 93 -20.07 -7.56 19.97
N ALA A 94 -19.90 -6.27 20.29
CA ALA A 94 -19.36 -5.29 19.35
C ALA A 94 -17.95 -5.65 18.88
N GLN A 95 -17.06 -6.01 19.82
CA GLN A 95 -15.70 -6.46 19.52
C GLN A 95 -15.67 -7.78 18.75
N ALA A 96 -16.59 -8.72 19.06
CA ALA A 96 -16.70 -9.96 18.31
C ALA A 96 -17.11 -9.70 16.84
N ASN A 97 -18.07 -8.80 16.61
CA ASN A 97 -18.52 -8.44 15.26
C ASN A 97 -17.43 -7.69 14.48
N GLU A 98 -16.69 -6.81 15.14
CA GLU A 98 -15.53 -6.13 14.56
C GLU A 98 -14.45 -7.14 14.17
N PHE A 99 -14.08 -8.04 15.08
CA PHE A 99 -13.14 -9.13 14.80
C PHE A 99 -13.58 -9.94 13.57
N CYS A 100 -14.82 -10.43 13.51
CA CYS A 100 -15.30 -11.24 12.37
C CYS A 100 -15.21 -10.46 11.05
N SER A 101 -15.58 -9.18 11.06
CA SER A 101 -15.56 -8.33 9.87
C SER A 101 -14.13 -8.08 9.37
N GLN A 102 -13.17 -7.94 10.30
CA GLN A 102 -11.77 -7.73 9.98
C GLN A 102 -10.99 -9.02 9.65
N ALA A 103 -11.39 -10.13 10.26
CA ALA A 103 -10.76 -11.43 10.07
C ALA A 103 -11.08 -12.05 8.71
N LEU A 104 -12.23 -11.74 8.11
CA LEU A 104 -12.66 -12.32 6.85
C LEU A 104 -11.73 -11.93 5.69
N LEU A 105 -11.04 -12.93 5.14
CA LEU A 105 -10.16 -12.80 3.97
C LEU A 105 -10.94 -12.93 2.66
N GLY A 106 -11.93 -13.80 2.64
CA GLY A 106 -12.74 -13.99 1.45
C GLY A 106 -13.73 -15.14 1.57
N VAL A 107 -14.61 -15.18 0.58
CA VAL A 107 -15.66 -16.18 0.45
C VAL A 107 -15.55 -16.83 -0.93
N ALA A 108 -15.59 -18.17 -0.95
CA ALA A 108 -15.72 -18.94 -2.18
C ALA A 108 -17.12 -19.56 -2.28
N LEU A 109 -17.80 -19.36 -3.41
CA LEU A 109 -18.95 -20.17 -3.82
C LEU A 109 -18.43 -21.35 -4.65
N LEU A 110 -18.74 -22.57 -4.23
CA LEU A 110 -18.49 -23.78 -5.00
C LEU A 110 -19.80 -24.31 -5.57
N ILE A 111 -19.79 -24.58 -6.87
CA ILE A 111 -20.90 -25.18 -7.62
C ILE A 111 -20.47 -26.59 -8.02
N ALA A 112 -21.12 -27.62 -7.49
CA ALA A 112 -20.90 -28.99 -7.95
C ALA A 112 -22.07 -29.43 -8.82
N ASP A 113 -21.78 -29.73 -10.08
CA ASP A 113 -22.77 -30.20 -11.06
C ASP A 113 -22.10 -31.02 -12.17
N ALA A 114 -22.88 -31.81 -12.91
CA ALA A 114 -22.37 -32.57 -14.05
C ALA A 114 -21.87 -31.67 -15.20
N GLN A 115 -22.53 -30.52 -15.45
CA GLN A 115 -22.23 -29.63 -16.57
C GLN A 115 -22.08 -28.17 -16.13
N LEU A 116 -20.86 -27.63 -16.11
CA LEU A 116 -20.63 -26.26 -15.65
C LEU A 116 -20.94 -25.18 -16.70
N ASP A 117 -20.88 -25.50 -18.00
CA ASP A 117 -20.88 -24.52 -19.09
C ASP A 117 -22.16 -23.67 -19.18
N SER A 118 -23.28 -24.18 -18.67
CA SER A 118 -24.57 -23.49 -18.63
C SER A 118 -24.70 -22.47 -17.50
N TYR A 119 -23.81 -22.50 -16.49
CA TYR A 119 -23.97 -21.66 -15.31
C TYR A 119 -23.56 -20.21 -15.56
N THR A 120 -24.38 -19.30 -15.05
CA THR A 120 -24.08 -17.88 -15.01
C THR A 120 -24.44 -17.37 -13.62
N ILE A 121 -23.47 -16.75 -12.95
CA ILE A 121 -23.65 -16.21 -11.59
C ILE A 121 -23.62 -14.70 -11.66
N THR A 122 -24.60 -14.05 -11.06
CA THR A 122 -24.72 -12.59 -11.05
C THR A 122 -24.63 -12.04 -9.64
N MET A 123 -23.70 -11.12 -9.40
CA MET A 123 -23.53 -10.46 -8.11
C MET A 123 -23.85 -8.96 -8.22
N PRO A 124 -24.67 -8.38 -7.33
CA PRO A 124 -24.97 -6.95 -7.35
C PRO A 124 -23.72 -6.08 -7.14
N LEU A 125 -23.69 -4.89 -7.74
CA LEU A 125 -22.62 -3.90 -7.60
C LEU A 125 -23.07 -2.67 -6.79
N GLN A 126 -22.23 -2.15 -5.91
CA GLN A 126 -22.48 -0.90 -5.21
C GLN A 126 -22.42 0.31 -6.16
N GLY A 127 -23.38 1.22 -6.04
CA GLY A 127 -23.23 2.60 -6.52
C GLY A 127 -23.27 2.83 -8.04
N SER A 128 -23.68 1.84 -8.83
CA SER A 128 -24.19 2.09 -10.19
C SER A 128 -25.67 1.65 -10.22
N SER A 129 -26.42 1.98 -11.27
CA SER A 129 -27.89 1.82 -11.34
C SER A 129 -28.36 0.47 -10.76
N ALA A 130 -29.60 0.35 -10.25
CA ALA A 130 -30.16 -0.89 -9.70
C ALA A 130 -30.06 -2.13 -10.64
N ALA A 131 -29.65 -1.92 -11.90
CA ALA A 131 -29.37 -2.94 -12.91
C ALA A 131 -27.88 -3.34 -13.05
N ASP A 132 -26.92 -2.71 -12.37
CA ASP A 132 -25.49 -3.04 -12.53
C ASP A 132 -25.10 -4.26 -11.67
N HIS A 133 -24.70 -5.32 -12.36
CA HIS A 133 -24.31 -6.60 -11.79
C HIS A 133 -23.03 -7.11 -12.46
N VAL A 134 -22.22 -7.84 -11.70
CA VAL A 134 -21.07 -8.57 -12.25
C VAL A 134 -21.53 -9.96 -12.63
N VAL A 135 -21.37 -10.30 -13.91
CA VAL A 135 -21.68 -11.62 -14.45
C VAL A 135 -20.41 -12.47 -14.45
N PHE A 136 -20.47 -13.64 -13.83
CA PHE A 136 -19.43 -14.65 -13.81
C PHE A 136 -19.86 -15.86 -14.64
N LYS A 137 -18.95 -16.37 -15.47
CA LYS A 137 -19.12 -17.58 -16.28
C LYS A 137 -17.94 -18.52 -16.09
N PRO A 138 -18.09 -19.83 -16.35
CA PRO A 138 -16.98 -20.77 -16.34
C PRO A 138 -15.83 -20.27 -17.22
N GLY A 139 -14.64 -20.20 -16.63
CA GLY A 139 -13.39 -19.82 -17.28
C GLY A 139 -12.49 -21.02 -17.50
N ARG A 140 -11.19 -20.84 -17.27
CA ARG A 140 -10.18 -21.91 -17.41
C ARG A 140 -10.36 -22.97 -16.32
N ASP A 141 -10.18 -24.23 -16.69
CA ASP A 141 -10.03 -25.30 -15.71
C ASP A 141 -8.70 -25.18 -14.98
N LEU A 142 -8.74 -25.39 -13.67
CA LEU A 142 -7.60 -25.31 -12.78
C LEU A 142 -7.01 -26.70 -12.48
N LEU A 143 -7.85 -27.72 -12.36
CA LEU A 143 -7.45 -29.06 -11.94
C LEU A 143 -8.29 -30.13 -12.65
N GLY A 144 -7.65 -31.25 -13.00
CA GLY A 144 -8.33 -32.50 -13.34
C GLY A 144 -8.15 -33.52 -12.21
N VAL A 145 -9.14 -34.38 -12.00
CA VAL A 145 -9.00 -35.58 -11.16
C VAL A 145 -9.43 -36.80 -11.96
N ILE A 146 -8.66 -37.88 -11.87
CA ILE A 146 -8.93 -39.14 -12.58
C ILE A 146 -8.91 -40.33 -11.62
N HIS A 147 -9.61 -41.39 -12.02
CA HIS A 147 -9.59 -42.68 -11.34
C HIS A 147 -8.31 -43.46 -11.73
N GLN A 148 -7.44 -43.76 -10.75
CA GLN A 148 -6.27 -44.61 -10.90
C GLN A 148 -6.69 -46.09 -10.81
N LEU A 149 -6.90 -46.72 -11.97
CA LEU A 149 -7.16 -48.14 -12.06
C LEU A 149 -5.88 -48.90 -12.43
N PRO A 150 -5.63 -50.09 -11.83
CA PRO A 150 -4.60 -51.01 -12.32
C PRO A 150 -4.81 -51.28 -13.81
N LYS A 151 -3.71 -51.43 -14.57
CA LYS A 151 -3.76 -51.61 -16.03
C LYS A 151 -4.65 -52.78 -16.48
N ASP A 152 -4.84 -53.79 -15.62
CA ASP A 152 -5.57 -55.03 -15.88
C ASP A 152 -6.94 -55.10 -15.17
N SER A 153 -7.49 -53.96 -14.71
CA SER A 153 -8.79 -53.94 -14.04
C SER A 153 -9.96 -53.82 -15.01
N ASP A 154 -10.94 -54.71 -14.87
CA ASP A 154 -12.26 -54.66 -15.54
C ASP A 154 -13.22 -53.63 -14.91
N ALA A 155 -12.79 -52.90 -13.87
CA ALA A 155 -13.66 -51.92 -13.21
C ALA A 155 -13.92 -50.72 -14.12
N ALA A 156 -15.14 -50.18 -14.01
CA ALA A 156 -15.58 -49.05 -14.81
C ALA A 156 -14.61 -47.86 -14.67
N ARG A 157 -14.10 -47.42 -15.82
CA ARG A 157 -13.28 -46.21 -15.90
C ARG A 157 -14.18 -44.99 -15.96
N MET A 158 -13.81 -43.96 -15.22
CA MET A 158 -14.47 -42.67 -15.31
C MET A 158 -14.40 -42.15 -16.76
N PRO A 159 -15.53 -41.79 -17.39
CA PRO A 159 -15.57 -41.48 -18.82
C PRO A 159 -14.79 -40.21 -19.17
N ALA A 160 -14.71 -39.24 -18.26
CA ALA A 160 -13.92 -38.02 -18.41
C ALA A 160 -13.36 -37.58 -17.05
N PRO A 161 -12.20 -36.90 -17.00
CA PRO A 161 -11.66 -36.32 -15.77
C PRO A 161 -12.68 -35.41 -15.08
N ALA A 162 -12.76 -35.49 -13.76
CA ALA A 162 -13.48 -34.48 -12.99
C ALA A 162 -12.69 -33.17 -13.08
N ARG A 163 -13.38 -32.07 -13.35
CA ARG A 163 -12.79 -30.76 -13.61
C ARG A 163 -13.11 -29.79 -12.49
N PHE A 164 -12.08 -29.16 -11.95
CA PHE A 164 -12.23 -28.01 -11.08
C PHE A 164 -11.95 -26.75 -11.91
N ALA A 165 -12.93 -25.87 -12.05
CA ALA A 165 -12.85 -24.68 -12.88
C ALA A 165 -13.05 -23.40 -12.06
N ARG A 166 -12.42 -22.31 -12.49
CA ARG A 166 -12.70 -20.97 -11.95
C ARG A 166 -13.75 -20.28 -12.80
N PHE A 167 -14.68 -19.60 -12.16
CA PHE A 167 -15.58 -18.69 -12.87
C PHE A 167 -14.94 -17.30 -12.97
N GLU A 168 -14.97 -16.73 -14.16
CA GLU A 168 -14.37 -15.44 -14.49
C GLU A 168 -15.45 -14.42 -14.83
N SER A 169 -15.19 -13.15 -14.48
CA SER A 169 -16.10 -12.06 -14.79
C SER A 169 -16.12 -11.78 -16.30
N VAL A 170 -17.31 -11.83 -16.93
CA VAL A 170 -17.47 -11.74 -18.40
C VAL A 170 -17.21 -10.33 -18.93
N ARG A 171 -17.59 -9.27 -18.19
CA ARG A 171 -17.39 -7.85 -18.57
C ARG A 171 -17.47 -6.88 -17.36
N ARG A 172 -16.40 -6.12 -17.07
CA ARG A 172 -16.29 -4.63 -17.09
C ARG A 172 -15.10 -4.09 -16.26
N ARG A 173 -14.54 -2.96 -16.76
CA ARG A 173 -13.38 -2.16 -16.31
C ARG A 173 -12.15 -2.97 -15.90
N LYS A 174 -11.17 -3.04 -16.82
CA LYS A 174 -9.87 -3.76 -16.72
C LYS A 174 -8.98 -3.44 -15.49
N PHE A 175 -9.43 -2.62 -14.54
CA PHE A 175 -8.58 -2.02 -13.51
C PHE A 175 -9.23 -1.84 -12.14
N VAL A 176 -10.43 -2.40 -11.90
CA VAL A 176 -11.09 -2.27 -10.59
C VAL A 176 -11.07 -3.61 -9.89
N HIS A 177 -10.39 -3.67 -8.75
CA HIS A 177 -10.52 -4.77 -7.81
C HIS A 177 -11.75 -4.55 -6.95
N TRP A 178 -12.53 -5.62 -6.78
CA TRP A 178 -13.77 -5.60 -6.01
C TRP A 178 -13.55 -6.27 -4.66
N GLN A 179 -14.12 -5.68 -3.62
CA GLN A 179 -14.33 -6.31 -2.31
C GLN A 179 -15.77 -6.77 -2.18
N LEU A 180 -15.96 -7.83 -1.39
CA LEU A 180 -17.26 -8.29 -0.94
C LEU A 180 -17.73 -7.42 0.23
N ARG A 181 -18.99 -6.99 0.17
CA ARG A 181 -19.67 -6.26 1.25
C ARG A 181 -20.82 -7.09 1.78
N LEU A 182 -20.86 -7.20 3.11
CA LEU A 182 -21.86 -7.94 3.88
C LEU A 182 -22.60 -7.02 4.88
N ASP A 183 -22.51 -5.70 4.67
CA ASP A 183 -23.11 -4.64 5.49
C ASP A 183 -24.58 -4.39 5.18
N ALA A 184 -25.07 -4.82 4.02
CA ALA A 184 -26.48 -4.74 3.62
C ALA A 184 -27.21 -6.08 3.79
N ALA A 185 -28.54 -6.05 3.64
CA ALA A 185 -29.38 -7.24 3.63
C ALA A 185 -29.02 -8.21 2.48
N ILE A 186 -28.55 -7.67 1.36
CA ILE A 186 -28.10 -8.44 0.20
C ILE A 186 -26.59 -8.22 0.03
N PRO A 187 -25.78 -9.30 0.03
CA PRO A 187 -24.36 -9.23 -0.28
C PRO A 187 -24.12 -8.62 -1.66
N HIS A 188 -23.09 -7.78 -1.77
CA HIS A 188 -22.78 -7.08 -3.02
C HIS A 188 -21.28 -6.83 -3.15
N LEU A 189 -20.85 -6.47 -4.36
CA LEU A 189 -19.48 -6.10 -4.65
C LEU A 189 -19.33 -4.58 -4.65
N ALA A 190 -18.28 -4.09 -4.01
CA ALA A 190 -17.91 -2.68 -4.00
C ALA A 190 -16.45 -2.52 -4.45
N PRO A 191 -16.04 -1.37 -5.00
CA PRO A 191 -14.62 -1.08 -5.17
C PRO A 191 -13.90 -1.27 -3.83
N MET A 192 -12.66 -1.77 -3.86
CA MET A 192 -11.87 -1.91 -2.64
C MET A 192 -11.75 -0.57 -1.91
N ASP A 193 -12.10 -0.57 -0.62
CA ASP A 193 -11.99 0.62 0.22
C ASP A 193 -10.51 0.87 0.52
N MET A 194 -10.09 2.08 0.21
CA MET A 194 -8.78 2.63 0.51
C MET A 194 -9.01 3.87 1.38
N THR A 195 -8.41 3.92 2.56
CA THR A 195 -8.44 5.16 3.33
C THR A 195 -7.59 6.21 2.60
N ASN A 196 -8.22 7.33 2.23
CA ASN A 196 -7.57 8.42 1.49
C ASN A 196 -6.77 9.37 2.41
N ASP A 197 -6.88 9.18 3.72
CA ASP A 197 -6.33 10.10 4.71
C ASP A 197 -4.82 9.92 4.94
N THR A 198 -4.24 8.85 4.40
CA THR A 198 -2.79 8.62 4.40
C THR A 198 -2.27 8.39 2.97
N PRO A 199 -1.09 8.91 2.63
CA PRO A 199 -0.46 8.72 1.31
C PRO A 199 -0.16 7.25 0.97
N ILE A 200 -0.12 6.36 1.97
CA ILE A 200 -0.24 4.91 1.77
C ILE A 200 -1.59 4.48 2.32
N PRO A 201 -2.48 3.86 1.52
CA PRO A 201 -3.77 3.39 2.01
C PRO A 201 -3.60 2.41 3.17
N HIS A 202 -4.23 2.67 4.31
CA HIS A 202 -4.48 1.61 5.28
C HIS A 202 -5.59 0.72 4.70
N PHE A 203 -5.37 -0.57 4.78
CA PHE A 203 -6.29 -1.52 4.19
C PHE A 203 -7.44 -1.79 5.14
N ALA A 204 -8.67 -1.56 4.66
CA ALA A 204 -9.81 -2.30 5.18
C ALA A 204 -9.61 -3.81 4.93
N ALA A 205 -10.37 -4.64 5.65
CA ALA A 205 -10.34 -6.10 5.54
C ALA A 205 -10.45 -6.60 4.09
N ASN A 206 -11.24 -5.87 3.26
CA ASN A 206 -11.40 -6.06 1.82
C ASN A 206 -11.52 -7.55 1.42
N PRO A 207 -12.53 -8.27 1.93
CA PRO A 207 -12.67 -9.70 1.65
C PRO A 207 -12.93 -9.94 0.16
N VAL A 208 -12.30 -10.96 -0.41
CA VAL A 208 -12.52 -11.33 -1.82
C VAL A 208 -13.73 -12.23 -1.98
N PHE A 209 -14.38 -12.16 -3.14
CA PHE A 209 -15.37 -13.14 -3.55
C PHE A 209 -14.85 -13.93 -4.75
N ALA A 210 -14.93 -15.25 -4.69
CA ALA A 210 -14.50 -16.15 -5.74
C ALA A 210 -15.58 -17.20 -6.01
N ILE A 211 -15.68 -17.65 -7.25
CA ILE A 211 -16.62 -18.69 -7.65
C ILE A 211 -15.83 -19.79 -8.35
N TYR A 212 -16.07 -21.03 -7.94
CA TYR A 212 -15.46 -22.22 -8.50
C TYR A 212 -16.53 -23.25 -8.85
N GLY A 213 -16.27 -24.02 -9.90
CA GLY A 213 -17.10 -25.14 -10.32
C GLY A 213 -16.36 -26.45 -10.16
N LEU A 214 -17.09 -27.49 -9.80
CA LEU A 214 -16.63 -28.86 -9.80
C LEU A 214 -17.54 -29.69 -10.72
N ALA A 215 -17.01 -30.11 -11.86
CA ALA A 215 -17.66 -31.02 -12.78
C ALA A 215 -17.15 -32.44 -12.59
N HIS A 216 -18.02 -33.41 -12.34
CA HIS A 216 -17.64 -34.82 -12.21
C HIS A 216 -18.04 -35.68 -13.42
N GLY A 217 -18.58 -35.06 -14.49
CA GLY A 217 -19.12 -35.77 -15.66
C GLY A 217 -20.46 -36.47 -15.38
N GLU A 218 -21.03 -37.12 -16.40
CA GLU A 218 -22.26 -37.91 -16.26
C GLU A 218 -22.01 -39.14 -15.38
N LEU A 219 -22.90 -39.35 -14.40
CA LEU A 219 -22.78 -40.42 -13.42
C LEU A 219 -23.65 -41.61 -13.83
N PRO A 220 -23.08 -42.80 -14.03
CA PRO A 220 -23.87 -44.03 -14.15
C PRO A 220 -24.55 -44.34 -12.82
N GLU A 221 -25.84 -44.67 -12.83
CA GLU A 221 -26.63 -44.94 -11.60
C GLU A 221 -26.15 -46.18 -10.82
N ALA A 222 -25.35 -47.04 -11.44
CA ALA A 222 -24.89 -48.31 -10.87
C ALA A 222 -23.51 -48.25 -10.20
N GLU A 223 -22.87 -47.08 -10.13
CA GLU A 223 -21.46 -46.97 -9.72
C GLU A 223 -21.27 -46.13 -8.44
N ASP A 224 -20.45 -46.62 -7.51
CA ASP A 224 -20.19 -45.98 -6.21
C ASP A 224 -19.04 -44.95 -6.24
N TRP A 225 -18.21 -44.96 -7.29
CA TRP A 225 -17.07 -44.05 -7.42
C TRP A 225 -17.44 -42.55 -7.36
N PRO A 226 -18.65 -42.07 -7.75
CA PRO A 226 -18.98 -40.65 -7.64
C PRO A 226 -19.06 -40.18 -6.19
N GLN A 227 -19.58 -41.02 -5.29
CA GLN A 227 -19.60 -40.71 -3.85
C GLN A 227 -18.19 -40.71 -3.27
N GLN A 228 -17.34 -41.64 -3.72
CA GLN A 228 -15.93 -41.72 -3.31
C GLN A 228 -15.12 -40.53 -3.82
N LEU A 229 -15.35 -40.10 -5.06
CA LEU A 229 -14.76 -38.91 -5.65
C LEU A 229 -15.20 -37.65 -4.89
N GLN A 230 -16.49 -37.56 -4.56
CA GLN A 230 -17.01 -36.45 -3.77
C GLN A 230 -16.38 -36.41 -2.37
N ALA A 231 -16.20 -37.57 -1.72
CA ALA A 231 -15.48 -37.64 -0.44
C ALA A 231 -14.02 -37.20 -0.57
N PHE A 232 -13.33 -37.59 -1.65
CA PHE A 232 -11.96 -37.16 -1.94
C PHE A 232 -11.84 -35.65 -2.18
N LEU A 233 -12.78 -35.08 -2.94
CA LEU A 233 -12.75 -33.66 -3.32
C LEU A 233 -13.29 -32.73 -2.24
N LEU A 234 -14.37 -33.13 -1.58
CA LEU A 234 -15.23 -32.29 -0.73
C LEU A 234 -15.48 -32.86 0.67
N GLY A 235 -14.85 -33.96 1.05
CA GLY A 235 -15.05 -34.59 2.34
C GLY A 235 -14.52 -33.78 3.53
N GLY A 236 -13.84 -34.48 4.44
CA GLY A 236 -13.32 -33.91 5.69
C GLY A 236 -12.10 -33.01 5.49
N GLU A 237 -11.27 -32.92 6.53
CA GLU A 237 -10.09 -32.05 6.57
C GLU A 237 -9.05 -32.39 5.48
N ASP A 238 -8.99 -33.65 5.07
CA ASP A 238 -8.06 -34.14 4.05
C ASP A 238 -8.52 -33.93 2.60
N ALA A 239 -9.72 -33.37 2.41
CA ALA A 239 -10.28 -33.17 1.09
C ALA A 239 -9.43 -32.21 0.24
N VAL A 240 -9.30 -32.50 -1.06
CA VAL A 240 -8.49 -31.70 -1.99
C VAL A 240 -8.91 -30.23 -1.96
N LEU A 241 -10.21 -29.93 -1.95
CA LEU A 241 -10.69 -28.54 -2.00
C LEU A 241 -10.50 -27.78 -0.69
N VAL A 242 -10.50 -28.47 0.46
CA VAL A 242 -10.08 -27.86 1.75
C VAL A 242 -8.62 -27.43 1.70
N ARG A 243 -7.78 -28.20 1.00
CA ARG A 243 -6.36 -27.88 0.82
C ARG A 243 -6.16 -26.78 -0.22
N VAL A 244 -6.92 -26.77 -1.30
CA VAL A 244 -6.77 -25.86 -2.45
C VAL A 244 -7.42 -24.49 -2.22
N LEU A 245 -8.71 -24.44 -1.84
CA LEU A 245 -9.51 -23.21 -1.80
C LEU A 245 -8.89 -22.11 -0.92
N PRO A 246 -8.39 -22.38 0.29
CA PRO A 246 -7.78 -21.35 1.11
C PRO A 246 -6.58 -20.67 0.42
N ARG A 247 -5.73 -21.44 -0.28
CA ARG A 247 -4.54 -20.89 -0.93
C ARG A 247 -4.93 -20.01 -2.12
N LEU A 248 -5.97 -20.38 -2.86
CA LEU A 248 -6.52 -19.55 -3.93
C LEU A 248 -7.14 -18.25 -3.40
N LEU A 249 -7.91 -18.32 -2.30
CA LEU A 249 -8.49 -17.15 -1.66
C LEU A 249 -7.42 -16.21 -1.11
N ILE A 250 -6.41 -16.73 -0.39
CA ILE A 250 -5.31 -15.93 0.16
C ILE A 250 -4.52 -15.27 -0.97
N ARG A 251 -4.21 -16.01 -2.04
CA ARG A 251 -3.54 -15.48 -3.22
C ARG A 251 -4.32 -14.31 -3.81
N GLN A 252 -5.61 -14.53 -4.12
CA GLN A 252 -6.46 -13.50 -4.71
C GLN A 252 -6.57 -12.27 -3.80
N TRP A 253 -6.74 -12.48 -2.49
CA TRP A 253 -6.83 -11.40 -1.50
C TRP A 253 -5.54 -10.59 -1.40
N GLN A 254 -4.40 -11.26 -1.27
CA GLN A 254 -3.08 -10.61 -1.17
C GLN A 254 -2.75 -9.83 -2.45
N PHE A 255 -2.96 -10.47 -3.61
CA PHE A 255 -2.68 -9.86 -4.90
C PHE A 255 -3.59 -8.65 -5.18
N SER A 256 -4.91 -8.78 -5.02
CA SER A 256 -5.86 -7.70 -5.35
C SER A 256 -5.60 -6.44 -4.53
N ARG A 257 -5.27 -6.60 -3.24
CA ARG A 257 -4.89 -5.50 -2.34
C ARG A 257 -3.63 -4.79 -2.80
N MET A 258 -2.57 -5.55 -3.06
CA MET A 258 -1.28 -4.99 -3.43
C MET A 258 -1.26 -4.38 -4.83
N ASP A 259 -1.94 -5.01 -5.79
CA ASP A 259 -2.06 -4.50 -7.16
C ASP A 259 -2.81 -3.16 -7.19
N SER A 260 -3.85 -3.03 -6.36
CA SER A 260 -4.60 -1.77 -6.19
C SER A 260 -3.73 -0.66 -5.59
N VAL A 261 -3.04 -0.92 -4.47
CA VAL A 261 -2.19 0.09 -3.83
C VAL A 261 -1.02 0.48 -4.73
N ALA A 262 -0.34 -0.49 -5.33
CA ALA A 262 0.77 -0.21 -6.22
C ALA A 262 0.34 0.68 -7.39
N SER A 263 -0.83 0.41 -7.99
CA SER A 263 -1.37 1.22 -9.07
C SER A 263 -1.65 2.66 -8.64
N LEU A 264 -2.28 2.85 -7.47
CA LEU A 264 -2.57 4.18 -6.91
C LEU A 264 -1.31 4.96 -6.57
N VAL A 265 -0.37 4.33 -5.87
CA VAL A 265 0.88 5.00 -5.47
C VAL A 265 1.73 5.36 -6.69
N ARG A 266 1.77 4.50 -7.72
CA ARG A 266 2.42 4.85 -8.99
C ARG A 266 1.81 6.09 -9.63
N GLN A 267 0.48 6.19 -9.67
CA GLN A 267 -0.19 7.37 -10.20
C GLN A 267 0.14 8.61 -9.35
N TYR A 268 0.04 8.49 -8.02
CA TYR A 268 0.32 9.57 -7.10
C TYR A 268 1.76 10.06 -7.18
N LEU A 269 2.75 9.16 -7.22
CA LEU A 269 4.17 9.51 -7.38
C LEU A 269 4.45 10.25 -8.69
N ARG A 270 3.79 9.87 -9.78
CA ARG A 270 3.91 10.57 -11.07
C ARG A 270 3.36 11.98 -10.99
N GLU A 271 2.19 12.15 -10.38
CA GLU A 271 1.56 13.45 -10.17
C GLU A 271 2.43 14.35 -9.28
N GLN A 272 2.92 13.84 -8.15
CA GLN A 272 3.81 14.56 -7.25
C GLN A 272 5.15 14.90 -7.92
N SER A 273 5.79 13.94 -8.58
CA SER A 273 7.05 14.16 -9.29
C SER A 273 6.91 15.23 -10.37
N SER A 274 5.79 15.23 -11.11
CA SER A 274 5.48 16.29 -12.08
C SER A 274 5.33 17.65 -11.40
N HIS A 275 4.58 17.73 -10.30
CA HIS A 275 4.39 18.94 -9.51
C HIS A 275 5.72 19.54 -9.03
N PHE A 276 6.55 18.73 -8.36
CA PHE A 276 7.84 19.17 -7.82
C PHE A 276 8.88 19.45 -8.91
N ASN A 277 8.83 18.74 -10.04
CA ASN A 277 9.73 19.01 -11.16
C ASN A 277 9.45 20.38 -11.83
N GLN A 278 8.18 20.77 -11.95
CA GLN A 278 7.78 22.01 -12.62
C GLN A 278 7.84 23.26 -11.72
N ALA A 279 8.13 23.07 -10.43
CA ALA A 279 8.17 24.15 -9.45
C ALA A 279 9.27 25.17 -9.76
N PRO A 280 8.97 26.48 -9.80
CA PRO A 280 9.96 27.51 -10.08
C PRO A 280 10.80 27.78 -8.82
N LEU A 281 11.80 26.94 -8.55
CA LEU A 281 12.66 27.02 -7.35
C LEU A 281 13.15 28.44 -7.05
N PRO A 282 13.57 29.26 -8.04
CA PRO A 282 14.03 30.61 -7.78
C PRO A 282 12.99 31.54 -7.16
N CYS A 283 11.70 31.20 -7.26
CA CYS A 283 10.56 31.98 -6.81
C CYS A 283 9.93 31.48 -5.51
N LEU A 284 10.32 30.29 -5.03
CA LEU A 284 9.85 29.74 -3.77
C LEU A 284 10.54 30.46 -2.60
N SER A 285 9.86 30.60 -1.46
CA SER A 285 10.49 31.07 -0.21
C SER A 285 11.38 29.98 0.38
N SER A 286 12.27 30.31 1.32
CA SER A 286 13.07 29.29 2.02
C SER A 286 12.19 28.35 2.85
N LYS A 287 11.08 28.85 3.40
CA LYS A 287 10.09 28.01 4.10
C LYS A 287 9.44 27.01 3.15
N ASP A 288 9.01 27.46 1.97
CA ASP A 288 8.38 26.58 0.97
C ASP A 288 9.37 25.54 0.41
N LEU A 289 10.64 25.92 0.24
CA LEU A 289 11.69 24.98 -0.16
C LEU A 289 11.95 23.91 0.91
N SER A 290 12.05 24.32 2.18
CA SER A 290 12.21 23.40 3.30
C SER A 290 11.02 22.46 3.43
N LEU A 291 9.79 22.98 3.34
CA LEU A 291 8.58 22.17 3.40
C LEU A 291 8.52 21.19 2.22
N GLY A 292 8.81 21.64 1.00
CA GLY A 292 8.84 20.77 -0.17
C GLY A 292 9.90 19.66 -0.06
N LEU A 293 11.07 19.94 0.52
CA LEU A 293 12.08 18.92 0.81
C LEU A 293 11.61 17.91 1.86
N GLN A 294 10.92 18.36 2.90
CA GLN A 294 10.31 17.47 3.90
C GLN A 294 9.22 16.59 3.26
N THR A 295 8.36 17.16 2.41
CA THR A 295 7.35 16.40 1.67
C THR A 295 7.99 15.35 0.77
N LEU A 296 9.03 15.71 0.00
CA LEU A 296 9.76 14.77 -0.86
C LEU A 296 10.42 13.64 -0.04
N ALA A 297 10.97 13.94 1.14
CA ALA A 297 11.52 12.94 2.03
C ALA A 297 10.43 12.02 2.64
N GLY A 298 9.26 12.57 2.97
CA GLY A 298 8.11 11.78 3.41
C GLY A 298 7.63 10.80 2.33
N LEU A 299 7.47 11.28 1.10
CA LEU A 299 7.09 10.46 -0.05
C LEU A 299 8.08 9.30 -0.29
N ASP A 300 9.37 9.56 -0.17
CA ASP A 300 10.43 8.55 -0.31
C ASP A 300 10.33 7.47 0.78
N ALA A 301 10.23 7.87 2.05
CA ALA A 301 10.11 6.96 3.18
C ALA A 301 8.84 6.09 3.10
N GLU A 302 7.71 6.71 2.78
CA GLU A 302 6.42 6.03 2.64
C GLU A 302 6.43 5.02 1.49
N THR A 303 6.97 5.41 0.34
CA THR A 303 7.06 4.51 -0.81
C THR A 303 8.01 3.36 -0.54
N THR A 304 9.12 3.61 0.17
CA THR A 304 10.05 2.55 0.59
C THR A 304 9.36 1.53 1.50
N LEU A 305 8.52 1.98 2.43
CA LEU A 305 7.69 1.08 3.24
C LEU A 305 6.74 0.24 2.38
N LEU A 306 6.09 0.84 1.38
CA LEU A 306 5.24 0.10 0.44
C LEU A 306 6.04 -0.94 -0.35
N LEU A 307 7.23 -0.61 -0.84
CA LEU A 307 8.10 -1.57 -1.54
C LEU A 307 8.38 -2.80 -0.66
N GLY A 308 8.67 -2.58 0.63
CA GLY A 308 8.80 -3.68 1.60
C GLY A 308 7.52 -4.53 1.73
N LYS A 309 6.35 -3.90 1.79
CA LYS A 309 5.05 -4.61 1.82
C LYS A 309 4.76 -5.39 0.53
N LEU A 310 5.14 -4.87 -0.64
CA LEU A 310 5.01 -5.57 -1.91
C LEU A 310 5.93 -6.80 -1.96
N GLN A 311 7.17 -6.69 -1.49
CA GLN A 311 8.08 -7.82 -1.38
C GLN A 311 7.53 -8.89 -0.42
N GLN A 312 7.02 -8.48 0.73
CA GLN A 312 6.37 -9.38 1.68
C GLN A 312 5.17 -10.10 1.03
N ALA A 313 4.36 -9.38 0.26
CA ALA A 313 3.23 -9.96 -0.46
C ALA A 313 3.63 -11.00 -1.49
N ILE A 314 4.69 -10.74 -2.26
CA ILE A 314 5.27 -11.70 -3.20
C ILE A 314 5.70 -12.96 -2.44
N LYS A 315 6.41 -12.80 -1.30
CA LYS A 315 6.81 -13.93 -0.45
C LYS A 315 5.63 -14.71 0.10
N THR A 316 4.55 -14.05 0.52
CA THR A 316 3.32 -14.72 0.95
C THR A 316 2.72 -15.56 -0.18
N ILE A 317 2.64 -15.02 -1.40
CA ILE A 317 2.13 -15.74 -2.57
C ILE A 317 3.03 -16.95 -2.91
N GLU A 318 4.36 -16.76 -2.89
CA GLU A 318 5.36 -17.82 -3.13
C GLU A 318 5.24 -18.97 -2.10
N ILE A 319 5.07 -18.64 -0.82
CA ILE A 319 4.86 -19.64 0.25
C ILE A 319 3.56 -20.42 0.00
N HIS A 320 2.47 -19.74 -0.34
CA HIS A 320 1.21 -20.42 -0.61
C HIS A 320 1.24 -21.26 -1.88
N GLN A 321 2.00 -20.88 -2.91
CA GLN A 321 2.25 -21.70 -4.09
C GLN A 321 2.99 -23.01 -3.75
N ARG A 322 4.05 -22.91 -2.94
CA ARG A 322 4.80 -24.08 -2.45
C ARG A 322 3.92 -24.99 -1.61
N ASN A 323 3.19 -24.42 -0.65
CA ASN A 323 2.29 -25.18 0.21
C ASN A 323 1.21 -25.87 -0.63
N LEU A 324 0.64 -25.19 -1.63
CA LEU A 324 -0.34 -25.79 -2.53
C LEU A 324 0.23 -26.99 -3.30
N THR A 325 1.46 -26.85 -3.80
CA THR A 325 2.17 -27.96 -4.48
C THR A 325 2.36 -29.16 -3.54
N LEU A 326 2.84 -28.92 -2.32
CA LEU A 326 3.02 -29.98 -1.31
C LEU A 326 1.69 -30.64 -0.94
N ARG A 327 0.63 -29.85 -0.72
CA ARG A 327 -0.69 -30.38 -0.34
C ARG A 327 -1.35 -31.20 -1.45
N LEU A 328 -1.13 -30.84 -2.71
CA LEU A 328 -1.58 -31.63 -3.86
C LEU A 328 -0.82 -32.96 -3.95
N GLN A 329 0.50 -32.95 -3.76
CA GLN A 329 1.30 -34.18 -3.68
C GLN A 329 0.87 -35.08 -2.53
N GLU A 330 0.59 -34.50 -1.35
CA GLU A 330 0.05 -35.25 -0.22
C GLU A 330 -1.32 -35.84 -0.58
N ALA A 331 -2.20 -35.10 -1.26
CA ALA A 331 -3.51 -35.61 -1.65
C ALA A 331 -3.40 -36.83 -2.59
N ASP A 332 -2.46 -36.79 -3.54
CA ASP A 332 -2.15 -37.92 -4.42
C ASP A 332 -1.60 -39.13 -3.65
N GLN A 333 -0.86 -38.91 -2.56
CA GLN A 333 -0.35 -40.00 -1.72
C GLN A 333 -1.42 -40.61 -0.80
N HIS A 334 -2.41 -39.81 -0.38
CA HIS A 334 -3.46 -40.26 0.55
C HIS A 334 -4.54 -41.09 -0.14
N SER A 335 -4.67 -41.01 -1.47
CA SER A 335 -5.62 -41.83 -2.22
C SER A 335 -4.91 -42.73 -3.23
N ALA A 336 -5.01 -44.05 -3.02
CA ALA A 336 -4.57 -45.03 -4.03
C ALA A 336 -5.51 -45.10 -5.25
N GLN A 337 -6.70 -44.49 -5.16
CA GLN A 337 -7.75 -44.56 -6.18
C GLN A 337 -7.86 -43.29 -7.01
N TRP A 338 -7.51 -42.13 -6.47
CA TRP A 338 -7.70 -40.84 -7.13
C TRP A 338 -6.38 -40.15 -7.38
N ALA A 339 -6.17 -39.66 -8.60
CA ALA A 339 -5.04 -38.81 -8.94
C ALA A 339 -5.49 -37.44 -9.34
N VAL A 340 -4.80 -36.44 -8.81
CA VAL A 340 -4.82 -35.10 -9.34
C VAL A 340 -3.94 -35.06 -10.59
N VAL A 341 -4.53 -34.62 -11.70
CA VAL A 341 -3.83 -34.47 -12.98
C VAL A 341 -3.97 -33.07 -13.54
N TRP A 342 -2.90 -32.62 -14.16
CA TRP A 342 -2.91 -31.40 -14.94
C TRP A 342 -3.50 -31.70 -16.32
N GLN A 343 -4.40 -30.85 -16.81
CA GLN A 343 -5.11 -31.08 -18.08
C GLN A 343 -4.19 -31.24 -19.29
N ARG A 344 -2.95 -30.73 -19.22
CA ARG A 344 -1.91 -30.90 -20.23
C ARG A 344 -0.61 -31.22 -19.51
N ASN A 345 0.14 -32.21 -20.01
CA ASN A 345 1.41 -32.67 -19.42
C ASN A 345 2.49 -31.58 -19.24
N GLN A 346 2.26 -30.34 -19.69
CA GLN A 346 3.18 -29.20 -19.61
C GLN A 346 2.57 -27.94 -18.96
N GLU A 347 1.26 -27.87 -18.71
CA GLU A 347 0.63 -26.68 -18.13
C GLU A 347 0.13 -26.98 -16.71
N THR A 348 0.35 -26.06 -15.76
CA THR A 348 -0.17 -26.17 -14.39
C THR A 348 -1.08 -24.96 -14.09
N PRO A 349 -2.30 -24.89 -14.67
CA PRO A 349 -3.13 -23.67 -14.68
C PRO A 349 -3.37 -23.04 -13.29
N LEU A 350 -3.50 -23.89 -12.27
CA LEU A 350 -3.65 -23.49 -10.88
C LEU A 350 -2.40 -22.77 -10.35
N LEU A 351 -1.20 -23.24 -10.69
CA LEU A 351 0.09 -22.65 -10.31
C LEU A 351 0.48 -21.47 -11.20
N ASP A 352 0.19 -21.51 -12.51
CA ASP A 352 0.45 -20.42 -13.48
C ASP A 352 -0.07 -19.07 -12.96
N SER A 353 -1.22 -19.10 -12.29
CA SER A 353 -1.87 -17.91 -11.77
C SER A 353 -1.15 -17.31 -10.55
N PHE A 354 -0.38 -18.09 -9.79
CA PHE A 354 0.52 -17.58 -8.75
C PHE A 354 1.74 -16.90 -9.37
N ASP A 355 2.33 -17.51 -10.41
CA ASP A 355 3.49 -16.96 -11.10
C ASP A 355 3.17 -15.63 -11.80
N ALA A 356 2.01 -15.57 -12.46
CA ALA A 356 1.53 -14.36 -13.11
C ALA A 356 1.31 -13.21 -12.10
N ASP A 357 0.68 -13.50 -10.96
CA ASP A 357 0.43 -12.51 -9.90
C ASP A 357 1.76 -12.03 -9.27
N GLN A 358 2.71 -12.95 -8.99
CA GLN A 358 4.06 -12.61 -8.51
C GLN A 358 4.80 -11.71 -9.50
N GLN A 359 4.83 -12.09 -10.78
CA GLN A 359 5.51 -11.32 -11.82
C GLN A 359 4.90 -9.92 -11.96
N LYS A 360 3.57 -9.79 -11.85
CA LYS A 360 2.91 -8.49 -11.93
C LYS A 360 3.25 -7.60 -10.74
N LEU A 361 3.32 -8.14 -9.52
CA LEU A 361 3.78 -7.39 -8.34
C LEU A 361 5.26 -7.00 -8.45
N GLN A 362 6.11 -7.89 -9.00
CA GLN A 362 7.52 -7.58 -9.27
C GLN A 362 7.66 -6.42 -10.26
N ASN A 363 6.85 -6.41 -11.32
CA ASN A 363 6.81 -5.31 -12.27
C ASN A 363 6.42 -3.99 -11.58
N HIS A 364 5.45 -4.02 -10.66
CA HIS A 364 5.10 -2.83 -9.87
C HIS A 364 6.25 -2.30 -9.04
N ILE A 365 7.02 -3.18 -8.38
CA ILE A 365 8.23 -2.81 -7.64
C ILE A 365 9.19 -2.06 -8.56
N THR A 366 9.55 -2.64 -9.71
CA THR A 366 10.47 -2.01 -10.67
C THR A 366 9.97 -0.65 -11.15
N TYR A 367 8.67 -0.52 -11.42
CA TYR A 367 8.10 0.77 -11.83
C TYR A 367 8.14 1.81 -10.71
N ILE A 368 7.84 1.42 -9.47
CA ILE A 368 7.86 2.34 -8.32
C ILE A 368 9.30 2.78 -8.00
N GLU A 369 10.27 1.86 -8.03
CA GLU A 369 11.70 2.17 -7.87
C GLU A 369 12.21 3.15 -8.93
N GLY A 370 11.74 3.01 -10.17
CA GLY A 370 12.03 3.96 -11.25
C GLY A 370 11.50 5.37 -10.94
N GLU A 371 10.26 5.49 -10.47
CA GLU A 371 9.68 6.78 -10.07
C GLU A 371 10.38 7.38 -8.84
N LEU A 372 10.79 6.55 -7.86
CA LEU A 372 11.58 6.99 -6.71
C LEU A 372 12.95 7.54 -7.11
N THR A 373 13.63 6.86 -8.02
CA THR A 373 14.92 7.33 -8.55
C THR A 373 14.77 8.71 -9.21
N TYR A 374 13.67 8.92 -9.94
CA TYR A 374 13.35 10.22 -10.52
C TYR A 374 13.04 11.28 -9.46
N LEU A 375 12.25 10.94 -8.44
CA LEU A 375 11.91 11.81 -7.31
C LEU A 375 13.16 12.21 -6.51
N GLU A 376 14.10 11.29 -6.30
CA GLU A 376 15.39 11.55 -5.67
C GLU A 376 16.22 12.56 -6.47
N GLY A 377 16.21 12.46 -7.81
CA GLY A 377 16.81 13.45 -8.69
C GLY A 377 16.21 14.85 -8.50
N ILE A 378 14.88 14.94 -8.37
CA ILE A 378 14.19 16.19 -8.05
C ILE A 378 14.59 16.70 -6.67
N ARG A 379 14.61 15.83 -5.65
CA ARG A 379 14.97 16.18 -4.26
C ARG A 379 16.38 16.75 -4.19
N ARG A 380 17.37 16.12 -4.84
CA ARG A 380 18.75 16.64 -4.93
C ARG A 380 18.80 18.02 -5.57
N ARG A 381 18.08 18.25 -6.67
CA ARG A 381 18.01 19.57 -7.32
C ARG A 381 17.41 20.64 -6.40
N TRP A 382 16.35 20.30 -5.68
CA TRP A 382 15.74 21.19 -4.68
C TRP A 382 16.72 21.48 -3.53
N HIS A 383 17.43 20.45 -3.07
CA HIS A 383 18.39 20.54 -1.97
C HIS A 383 19.57 21.44 -2.32
N PHE A 384 20.23 21.21 -3.46
CA PHE A 384 21.33 22.08 -3.92
C PHE A 384 20.90 23.55 -4.06
N HIS A 385 19.68 23.78 -4.54
CA HIS A 385 19.17 25.15 -4.64
C HIS A 385 18.85 25.76 -3.26
N PHE A 386 18.46 24.95 -2.27
CA PHE A 386 18.26 25.39 -0.89
C PHE A 386 19.60 25.69 -0.19
N GLU A 387 20.56 24.77 -0.25
CA GLU A 387 21.92 24.95 0.28
C GLU A 387 22.62 26.14 -0.35
N GLY A 388 22.57 26.26 -1.69
CA GLY A 388 23.14 27.41 -2.40
C GLY A 388 22.55 28.75 -1.94
N ARG A 389 21.27 28.79 -1.54
CA ARG A 389 20.69 29.99 -0.93
C ARG A 389 21.20 30.21 0.48
N GLN A 390 21.29 29.16 1.30
CA GLN A 390 21.81 29.27 2.66
C GLN A 390 23.26 29.77 2.66
N LEU A 391 24.12 29.24 1.78
CA LEU A 391 25.50 29.70 1.59
C LEU A 391 25.57 31.18 1.21
N VAL A 392 24.74 31.62 0.26
CA VAL A 392 24.68 33.05 -0.10
C VAL A 392 24.21 33.91 1.09
N TRP A 393 23.32 33.40 1.95
CA TRP A 393 22.91 34.11 3.16
C TRP A 393 23.99 34.15 4.24
N THR A 394 24.72 33.05 4.46
CA THR A 394 25.80 32.99 5.44
C THR A 394 26.99 33.84 5.03
N GLU A 395 27.40 33.80 3.76
CA GLU A 395 28.42 34.71 3.21
C GLU A 395 28.03 36.17 3.40
N ARG A 396 26.76 36.51 3.17
CA ARG A 396 26.26 37.87 3.37
C ARG A 396 26.28 38.29 4.83
N LEU A 397 25.83 37.45 5.75
CA LEU A 397 25.89 37.74 7.18
C LEU A 397 27.34 37.88 7.66
N GLY A 398 28.26 37.04 7.14
CA GLY A 398 29.69 37.18 7.37
C GLY A 398 30.21 38.53 6.88
N SER A 399 29.90 38.92 5.63
CA SER A 399 30.33 40.21 5.08
C SER A 399 29.76 41.41 5.85
N LEU A 400 28.49 41.35 6.27
CA LEU A 400 27.85 42.36 7.11
C LEU A 400 28.53 42.42 8.49
N GLY A 401 28.83 41.27 9.09
CA GLY A 401 29.56 41.19 10.35
C GLY A 401 30.96 41.80 10.25
N SER A 402 31.69 41.54 9.16
CA SER A 402 33.00 42.15 8.90
C SER A 402 32.90 43.66 8.70
N ILE A 403 31.88 44.15 7.97
CA ILE A 403 31.64 45.59 7.76
C ILE A 403 31.31 46.28 9.09
N LEU A 404 30.44 45.67 9.92
CA LEU A 404 30.10 46.17 11.25
C LEU A 404 31.32 46.21 12.17
N ALA A 405 32.12 45.13 12.20
CA ALA A 405 33.35 45.08 12.98
C ALA A 405 34.36 46.15 12.54
N PHE A 406 34.51 46.36 11.22
CA PHE A 406 35.34 47.43 10.67
C PHE A 406 34.84 48.81 11.10
N MET A 407 33.53 49.08 11.00
CA MET A 407 32.94 50.36 11.44
C MET A 407 33.13 50.61 12.94
N VAL A 408 32.98 49.58 13.79
CA VAL A 408 33.23 49.68 15.24
C VAL A 408 34.71 49.94 15.51
N ALA A 409 35.62 49.22 14.85
CA ALA A 409 37.06 49.41 15.02
C ALA A 409 37.51 50.83 14.63
N VAL A 410 37.02 51.34 13.49
CA VAL A 410 37.28 52.72 13.05
C VAL A 410 36.67 53.73 14.03
N GLY A 411 35.43 53.51 14.48
CA GLY A 411 34.77 54.39 15.46
C GLY A 411 35.52 54.46 16.78
N VAL A 412 35.95 53.31 17.32
CA VAL A 412 36.76 53.23 18.55
C VAL A 412 38.11 53.93 18.34
N ALA A 413 38.80 53.69 17.23
CA ALA A 413 40.06 54.35 16.91
C ALA A 413 39.93 55.88 16.74
N SER A 414 38.83 56.36 16.15
CA SER A 414 38.54 57.80 16.05
C SER A 414 38.23 58.41 17.41
N ILE A 415 37.46 57.72 18.27
CA ILE A 415 37.18 58.19 19.64
C ILE A 415 38.47 58.22 20.45
N THR A 416 39.28 57.16 20.45
CA THR A 416 40.56 57.15 21.17
C THR A 416 41.54 58.18 20.63
N ALA A 417 41.61 58.40 19.31
CA ALA A 417 42.44 59.46 18.74
C ALA A 417 41.94 60.87 19.14
N SER A 418 40.62 61.07 19.24
CA SER A 418 40.04 62.34 19.68
C SER A 418 40.20 62.58 21.19
N THR A 419 40.11 61.54 22.02
CA THR A 419 40.34 61.65 23.48
C THR A 419 41.82 61.76 23.84
N LEU A 420 42.74 61.14 23.07
CA LEU A 420 44.17 61.40 23.18
C LEU A 420 44.54 62.83 22.78
N SER A 421 43.80 63.47 21.86
CA SER A 421 43.99 64.90 21.57
C SER A 421 43.49 65.85 22.66
N GLN A 422 42.81 65.34 23.70
CA GLN A 422 42.24 66.14 24.80
C GLN A 422 42.62 65.66 26.21
N SER A 423 43.44 64.62 26.36
CA SER A 423 43.79 64.05 27.67
C SER A 423 45.30 63.91 27.82
N ASP A 424 45.94 64.98 28.30
CA ASP A 424 47.12 64.83 29.15
C ASP A 424 46.63 64.25 30.48
N LYS A 425 46.94 62.95 30.70
CA LYS A 425 46.77 62.11 31.91
C LYS A 425 45.66 61.05 31.80
N PHE A 426 46.06 59.85 31.38
CA PHE A 426 45.36 58.62 31.74
C PHE A 426 46.32 57.67 32.47
N THR A 427 46.26 57.70 33.80
CA THR A 427 46.83 56.68 34.70
C THR A 427 45.68 55.79 35.18
N GLY A 428 45.64 54.53 34.77
CA GLY A 428 44.64 53.59 35.28
C GLY A 428 44.79 52.18 34.73
N ASN A 429 45.21 51.26 35.60
CA ASN A 429 45.31 49.82 35.36
C ASN A 429 43.93 49.24 35.01
N SER A 430 43.71 48.95 33.73
CA SER A 430 42.59 48.10 33.26
C SER A 430 43.14 47.00 32.37
N TRP A 431 42.43 45.87 32.27
CA TRP A 431 42.84 44.72 31.43
C TRP A 431 42.95 45.06 29.93
N LEU A 432 42.52 46.28 29.53
CA LEU A 432 42.56 46.80 28.17
C LEU A 432 43.92 47.47 27.89
N SER A 433 44.80 47.65 28.89
CA SER A 433 46.08 48.35 28.71
C SER A 433 46.99 47.76 27.62
N PRO A 434 47.07 46.43 27.40
CA PRO A 434 47.87 45.87 26.31
C PRO A 434 47.25 46.17 24.94
N LEU A 435 45.92 46.20 24.85
CA LEU A 435 45.17 46.49 23.63
C LEU A 435 45.21 47.98 23.30
N VAL A 436 45.20 48.84 24.33
CA VAL A 436 45.40 50.29 24.22
C VAL A 436 46.85 50.61 23.83
N GLN A 437 47.87 49.96 24.43
CA GLN A 437 49.28 50.15 24.05
C GLN A 437 49.59 49.60 22.65
N TRP A 438 48.97 48.49 22.25
CA TRP A 438 49.07 47.97 20.89
C TRP A 438 48.39 48.89 19.86
N LEU A 439 47.23 49.46 20.20
CA LEU A 439 46.56 50.50 19.40
C LEU A 439 47.40 51.78 19.33
N ASP A 440 48.05 52.20 20.42
CA ASP A 440 48.93 53.38 20.47
C ASP A 440 50.21 53.16 19.62
N GLY A 441 50.74 51.95 19.62
CA GLY A 441 51.83 51.52 18.74
C GLY A 441 51.45 51.44 17.25
N LEU A 442 50.18 51.18 16.94
CA LEU A 442 49.64 51.27 15.57
C LEU A 442 49.37 52.73 15.16
N LEU A 443 48.82 53.54 16.07
CA LEU A 443 48.51 54.96 15.89
C LEU A 443 49.77 55.82 15.62
N THR A 444 50.92 55.44 16.19
CA THR A 444 52.20 56.13 15.99
C THR A 444 52.84 55.87 14.63
N MET A 445 52.33 54.91 13.84
CA MET A 445 52.80 54.73 12.47
C MET A 445 52.18 55.77 11.52
N PRO A 446 52.97 56.52 10.74
CA PRO A 446 52.50 57.69 9.98
C PRO A 446 51.38 57.37 8.97
N TRP A 447 51.43 56.19 8.35
CA TRP A 447 50.41 55.72 7.42
C TRP A 447 49.06 55.41 8.11
N VAL A 448 49.06 55.00 9.38
CA VAL A 448 47.85 54.75 10.18
C VAL A 448 47.24 56.08 10.66
N THR A 449 48.08 57.03 11.07
CA THR A 449 47.64 58.38 11.45
C THR A 449 47.07 59.16 10.27
N ASP A 450 47.68 59.03 9.08
CA ASP A 450 47.13 59.61 7.84
C ASP A 450 45.83 58.92 7.42
N PHE A 451 45.72 57.60 7.57
CA PHE A 451 44.48 56.85 7.32
C PHE A 451 43.34 57.27 8.26
N ILE A 452 43.63 57.50 9.54
CA ILE A 452 42.68 57.98 10.54
C ILE A 452 42.27 59.43 10.28
N ARG A 453 43.21 60.31 9.90
CA ARG A 453 42.90 61.69 9.48
C ARG A 453 42.04 61.74 8.22
N LEU A 454 42.30 60.85 7.25
CA LEU A 454 41.49 60.72 6.04
C LEU A 454 40.06 60.25 6.37
N LEU A 455 39.92 59.30 7.31
CA LEU A 455 38.64 58.79 7.80
C LEU A 455 37.88 59.78 8.70
N ASN A 456 38.57 60.73 9.35
CA ASN A 456 37.94 61.80 10.11
C ASN A 456 37.32 62.90 9.23
N ASN A 457 37.56 62.86 7.91
CA ASN A 457 36.84 63.71 6.97
C ASN A 457 35.42 63.15 6.75
N PRO A 458 34.35 63.89 7.13
CA PRO A 458 32.99 63.38 7.08
C PRO A 458 32.55 62.98 5.66
N LEU A 459 33.11 63.62 4.62
CA LEU A 459 32.81 63.28 3.22
C LEU A 459 33.47 61.97 2.80
N VAL A 460 34.70 61.71 3.25
CA VAL A 460 35.43 60.46 2.94
C VAL A 460 34.84 59.29 3.71
N TYR A 461 34.48 59.50 4.98
CA TYR A 461 33.75 58.52 5.77
C TYR A 461 32.40 58.18 5.14
N LEU A 462 31.61 59.19 4.76
CA LEU A 462 30.33 58.99 4.07
C LEU A 462 30.50 58.25 2.74
N PHE A 463 31.54 58.59 1.97
CA PHE A 463 31.84 57.90 0.70
C PHE A 463 32.20 56.43 0.93
N LEU A 464 33.03 56.13 1.93
CA LEU A 464 33.35 54.75 2.31
C LEU A 464 32.11 53.99 2.76
N VAL A 465 31.27 54.60 3.61
CA VAL A 465 29.98 54.01 4.03
C VAL A 465 29.10 53.73 2.81
N LEU A 466 28.99 54.66 1.85
CA LEU A 466 28.22 54.45 0.63
C LEU A 466 28.81 53.35 -0.25
N VAL A 467 30.13 53.26 -0.40
CA VAL A 467 30.82 52.17 -1.14
C VAL A 467 30.57 50.82 -0.47
N PHE A 468 30.59 50.75 0.86
CA PHE A 468 30.30 49.53 1.61
C PHE A 468 28.81 49.15 1.61
N LEU A 469 27.90 50.13 1.57
CA LEU A 469 26.46 49.90 1.49
C LEU A 469 25.95 49.67 0.06
N PHE A 470 26.68 50.08 -0.97
CA PHE A 470 26.30 49.93 -2.37
C PHE A 470 26.05 48.46 -2.79
N PRO A 471 26.89 47.46 -2.44
CA PRO A 471 26.60 46.06 -2.66
C PRO A 471 25.28 45.61 -2.02
N ILE A 472 24.97 46.11 -0.81
CA ILE A 472 23.73 45.80 -0.08
C ILE A 472 22.53 46.39 -0.82
N GLY A 473 22.59 47.67 -1.20
CA GLY A 473 21.53 48.35 -1.96
C GLY A 473 21.25 47.71 -3.32
N TRP A 474 22.31 47.37 -4.08
CA TRP A 474 22.21 46.63 -5.35
C TRP A 474 21.53 45.27 -5.18
N HIS A 475 21.82 44.55 -4.09
CA HIS A 475 21.21 43.27 -3.79
C HIS A 475 19.73 43.39 -3.39
N PHE A 476 19.36 44.41 -2.61
CA PHE A 476 17.94 44.72 -2.35
C PHE A 476 17.20 45.01 -3.65
N GLY A 477 17.79 45.80 -4.56
CA GLY A 477 17.25 46.02 -5.90
C GLY A 477 17.05 44.73 -6.69
N LYS A 478 18.06 43.83 -6.74
CA LYS A 478 17.94 42.51 -7.38
C LYS A 478 16.87 41.63 -6.73
N ALA A 479 16.74 41.63 -5.41
CA ALA A 479 15.73 40.86 -4.69
C ALA A 479 14.31 41.35 -5.02
N VAL A 480 14.11 42.67 -5.08
CA VAL A 480 12.84 43.30 -5.49
C VAL A 480 12.50 42.96 -6.94
N VAL A 481 13.46 43.10 -7.86
CA VAL A 481 13.27 42.74 -9.28
C VAL A 481 12.94 41.25 -9.44
N ARG A 482 13.62 40.37 -8.69
CA ARG A 482 13.32 38.93 -8.67
C ARG A 482 11.91 38.65 -8.14
N LYS A 483 11.50 39.33 -7.06
CA LYS A 483 10.15 39.23 -6.49
C LYS A 483 9.09 39.66 -7.51
N ILE A 484 9.29 40.79 -8.19
CA ILE A 484 8.41 41.28 -9.27
C ILE A 484 8.33 40.27 -10.41
N ARG A 485 9.48 39.78 -10.91
CA ARG A 485 9.54 38.77 -12.00
C ARG A 485 8.84 37.47 -11.63
N CYS A 486 8.97 37.04 -10.38
CA CYS A 486 8.29 35.88 -9.83
C CYS A 486 6.77 36.10 -9.67
N CYS A 487 6.34 37.28 -9.22
CA CYS A 487 4.92 37.66 -9.18
C CYS A 487 4.30 37.65 -10.59
N CYS A 488 4.96 38.23 -11.59
CA CYS A 488 4.49 38.22 -12.99
C CYS A 488 4.41 36.80 -13.57
N ARG A 489 5.38 35.92 -13.25
CA ARG A 489 5.32 34.49 -13.66
C ARG A 489 4.22 33.72 -12.96
N ARG A 490 3.94 34.01 -11.68
CA ARG A 490 2.84 33.40 -10.92
C ARG A 490 1.47 33.83 -11.46
N TRP A 491 1.34 35.08 -11.93
CA TRP A 491 0.15 35.57 -12.62
C TRP A 491 -0.07 34.88 -13.98
N LYS A 492 0.98 34.66 -14.78
CA LYS A 492 0.88 33.94 -16.07
C LYS A 492 0.59 32.43 -15.94
N ARG A 493 0.82 31.83 -14.77
CA ARG A 493 0.54 30.41 -14.49
C ARG A 493 -0.81 30.15 -13.81
N LYS A 494 -1.63 31.17 -13.53
CA LYS A 494 -3.03 30.90 -13.18
C LYS A 494 -3.69 30.26 -14.40
N PRO A 495 -4.24 29.04 -14.31
CA PRO A 495 -5.07 28.53 -15.39
C PRO A 495 -6.24 29.50 -15.55
N THR A 496 -6.41 30.03 -16.76
CA THR A 496 -7.73 30.47 -17.22
C THR A 496 -8.69 29.35 -16.85
N ARG A 497 -9.64 29.62 -15.96
CA ARG A 497 -10.81 28.75 -15.75
C ARG A 497 -11.42 28.54 -17.13
N GLY A 498 -11.11 27.41 -17.75
CA GLY A 498 -11.85 26.92 -18.89
C GLY A 498 -13.22 26.55 -18.36
N ASN A 499 -14.23 27.27 -18.81
CA ASN A 499 -15.62 26.83 -18.73
C ASN A 499 -15.67 25.41 -19.30
N SER A 500 -16.01 24.44 -18.46
CA SER A 500 -16.57 23.16 -18.90
C SER A 500 -18.05 23.21 -18.57
N LEU A 501 -18.84 23.25 -19.65
CA LEU A 501 -20.20 22.72 -19.69
C LEU A 501 -20.16 21.20 -19.50
#